data_AF-A0A3D1CGT6-F1
#
_entry.id   AF-A0A3D1CGT6-F1
#
_cell.length_a   1.000
_cell.length_b   1.000
_cell.length_c   1.000
_cell.angle_alpha   90.00
_cell.angle_beta   90.00
_cell.angle_gamma   90.00
#
_symmetry.space_group_name_H-M   'P 1'
#
loop_
_entity.id
_entity.type
_entity.pdbx_description
1 polymer ?
#
loop_
_entity_poly.entity_id
_entity_poly.type
_entity_poly.pdbx_seq_one_letter_code
_entity_poly.pdbx_strand_id
1 'polypeptide(L)' 'IHAEDLVHLYDHFERSLTTIGFLDPSNPRNLMRRIRRLFNRADLDRNEVQILHGILRAAETKARSTK' A
#
# COMPACT_ATOMS: atom_id res chain seq x y z
N ILE A 1 17.09 -1.48 -3.63
CA ILE A 1 15.90 -2.00 -2.94
C ILE A 1 15.96 -3.52 -2.90
N HIS A 2 15.71 -4.12 -1.75
CA HIS A 2 15.59 -5.57 -1.66
C HIS A 2 14.16 -5.98 -2.01
N ALA A 3 13.97 -7.20 -2.53
CA ALA A 3 12.63 -7.71 -2.84
C ALA A 3 11.69 -7.65 -1.62
N GLU A 4 12.26 -7.83 -0.43
CA GLU A 4 11.59 -7.71 0.87
C GLU A 4 10.98 -6.32 1.11
N ASP A 5 11.64 -5.24 0.67
CA ASP A 5 11.12 -3.87 0.82
C ASP A 5 9.79 -3.69 0.06
N LEU A 6 9.71 -4.26 -1.16
CA LEU A 6 8.50 -4.22 -1.98
C LEU A 6 7.39 -5.12 -1.41
N VAL A 7 7.74 -6.29 -0.87
CA VAL A 7 6.76 -7.16 -0.20
C VAL A 7 6.13 -6.43 0.99
N HIS A 8 6.94 -5.82 1.86
CA HIS A 8 6.44 -5.03 2.98
C HIS A 8 5.58 -3.84 2.52
N LEU A 9 5.96 -3.16 1.43
CA LEU A 9 5.15 -2.11 0.83
C LEU A 9 3.78 -2.60 0.41
N TYR A 10 3.71 -3.74 -0.28
CA TYR A 10 2.45 -4.31 -0.75
C TYR A 10 1.55 -4.78 0.39
N ASP A 11 2.12 -5.36 1.44
CA ASP A 11 1.35 -5.74 2.64
C ASP A 11 0.79 -4.51 3.36
N HIS A 12 1.56 -3.42 3.44
CA HIS A 12 1.07 -2.17 4.00
C HIS A 12 -0.05 -1.59 3.12
N PHE A 13 0.08 -1.60 1.79
CA PHE A 13 -1.02 -1.19 0.90
C PHE A 13 -2.30 -1.97 1.15
N GLU A 14 -2.25 -3.29 1.24
CA GLU A 14 -3.45 -4.12 1.48
C GLU A 14 -4.15 -3.75 2.79
N ARG A 15 -3.37 -3.62 3.87
CA ARG A 15 -3.87 -3.23 5.19
C ARG A 15 -4.44 -1.82 5.20
N SER A 16 -3.73 -0.84 4.64
CA SER A 16 -4.18 0.55 4.62
C SER A 16 -5.43 0.71 3.76
N LEU A 17 -5.45 0.13 2.56
CA LEU A 17 -6.59 0.25 1.64
C LEU A 17 -7.85 -0.41 2.23
N THR A 18 -7.69 -1.50 2.98
CA THR A 18 -8.78 -2.12 3.74
C THR A 18 -9.23 -1.21 4.89
N THR A 19 -8.27 -0.64 5.64
CA THR A 19 -8.54 0.24 6.80
C THR A 19 -9.30 1.50 6.40
N ILE A 20 -8.97 2.10 5.26
CA ILE A 20 -9.65 3.30 4.74
C ILE A 20 -10.94 2.97 3.97
N GLY A 21 -11.31 1.69 3.85
CA GLY A 21 -12.53 1.24 3.15
C GLY A 21 -12.45 1.28 1.62
N PHE A 22 -11.26 1.42 1.03
CA PHE A 22 -11.08 1.41 -0.44
C PHE A 22 -11.00 -0.01 -1.02
N LEU A 23 -10.42 -0.95 -0.27
CA LEU A 23 -10.36 -2.36 -0.62
C LEU A 23 -11.40 -3.12 0.22
N ASP A 24 -12.31 -3.81 -0.46
CA ASP A 24 -13.18 -4.80 0.18
C ASP A 24 -12.45 -6.16 0.22
N PRO A 25 -12.13 -6.69 1.41
CA PRO A 25 -11.44 -7.98 1.55
C PRO A 25 -12.28 -9.16 1.06
N SER A 26 -13.61 -9.01 0.98
CA SER A 26 -14.55 -10.03 0.49
C SER A 26 -14.60 -10.09 -1.04
N ASN A 27 -14.19 -9.00 -1.70
CA ASN A 27 -14.05 -8.91 -3.14
C ASN A 27 -12.72 -8.25 -3.46
N PRO A 28 -11.59 -8.98 -3.28
CA PRO A 28 -10.27 -8.47 -3.59
C PRO A 28 -10.18 -8.35 -5.12
N ARG A 29 -10.69 -7.25 -5.66
CA ARG A 29 -10.58 -6.89 -7.07
C ARG A 29 -9.10 -6.99 -7.44
N ASN A 30 -8.84 -7.08 -8.74
CA ASN A 30 -7.52 -7.02 -9.37
C ASN A 30 -6.64 -5.80 -8.98
N LEU A 31 -7.06 -4.98 -8.03
CA LEU A 31 -6.39 -3.81 -7.48
C LEU A 31 -4.99 -4.13 -6.95
N MET A 32 -4.84 -5.06 -5.99
CA MET A 32 -3.50 -5.39 -5.46
C MET A 32 -2.57 -5.91 -6.56
N ARG A 33 -3.11 -6.70 -7.49
CA ARG A 33 -2.38 -7.16 -8.68
C ARG A 33 -1.96 -6.00 -9.60
N ARG A 34 -2.82 -4.98 -9.77
CA ARG A 34 -2.52 -3.76 -10.55
C ARG A 34 -1.48 -2.89 -9.85
N ILE A 35 -1.56 -2.72 -8.53
CA ILE A 35 -0.60 -1.99 -7.70
C ILE A 35 0.78 -2.64 -7.80
N ARG A 36 0.87 -3.96 -7.61
CA ARG A 36 2.13 -4.71 -7.75
C ARG A 36 2.76 -4.52 -9.13
N ARG A 37 1.96 -4.63 -10.20
CA ARG A 37 2.45 -4.37 -11.57
C ARG A 37 2.88 -2.93 -11.80
N LEU A 38 2.18 -1.96 -11.22
CA LEU A 38 2.48 -0.53 -11.35
C LEU A 38 3.82 -0.17 -10.70
N PHE A 39 4.10 -0.70 -9.52
CA PHE A 39 5.33 -0.35 -8.79
C PHE A 39 6.51 -1.23 -9.18
N ASN A 40 6.29 -2.49 -9.58
CA ASN A 40 7.35 -3.30 -10.17
C ASN A 40 7.93 -2.70 -11.46
N ARG A 41 7.13 -1.95 -12.25
CA ARG A 41 7.62 -1.24 -13.45
C ARG A 41 8.21 0.14 -13.14
N ALA A 42 7.97 0.67 -11.95
CA ALA A 42 8.42 2.01 -11.58
C ALA A 42 9.88 2.02 -11.10
N ASP A 43 10.45 0.85 -10.80
CA ASP A 43 11.82 0.66 -10.32
C ASP A 43 12.18 1.60 -9.17
N LEU A 44 11.32 1.59 -8.14
CA LEU A 44 11.40 2.53 -7.02
C LEU A 44 12.72 2.42 -6.26
N ASP A 45 13.25 3.53 -5.76
CA ASP A 45 14.34 3.48 -4.80
C ASP A 45 13.83 3.26 -3.36
N ARG A 46 14.78 3.12 -2.42
CA ARG A 46 14.44 2.90 -1.01
C ARG A 46 13.74 4.10 -0.39
N ASN A 47 14.09 5.31 -0.77
CA ASN A 47 13.50 6.54 -0.25
C ASN A 47 12.05 6.67 -0.72
N GLU A 48 11.77 6.36 -1.99
CA GLU A 48 10.41 6.37 -2.55
C GLU A 48 9.51 5.34 -1.85
N VAL A 49 10.03 4.15 -1.56
CA VAL A 49 9.30 3.15 -0.75
C VAL A 49 8.96 3.69 0.64
N GLN A 50 9.90 4.38 1.30
CA GLN A 50 9.64 5.00 2.61
C GLN A 50 8.62 6.14 2.53
N ILE A 51 8.64 6.96 1.47
CA ILE A 51 7.64 8.01 1.24
C ILE A 51 6.25 7.38 1.08
N LEU A 52 6.12 6.32 0.28
CA LEU A 52 4.85 5.61 0.11
C LEU A 52 4.33 5.05 1.44
N HIS A 53 5.20 4.44 2.25
CA HIS A 53 4.83 4.01 3.59
C HIS A 53 4.37 5.16 4.49
N GLY A 54 5.01 6.32 4.40
CA GLY A 54 4.60 7.53 5.13
C GLY A 54 3.19 8.00 4.75
N ILE A 55 2.89 8.02 3.44
CA ILE A 55 1.55 8.37 2.92
C ILE A 55 0.49 7.39 3.43
N LEU A 56 0.76 6.09 3.35
CA LEU A 56 -0.15 5.04 3.82
C LEU A 56 -0.45 5.17 5.31
N ARG A 57 0.58 5.39 6.14
CA ARG A 57 0.43 5.59 7.58
C ARG A 57 -0.40 6.83 7.91
N ALA A 58 -0.22 7.92 7.17
CA ALA A 58 -1.00 9.14 7.35
C ALA A 58 -2.48 8.92 7.00
N ALA A 59 -2.76 8.19 5.90
CA ALA A 59 -4.11 7.85 5.48
C ALA A 59 -4.83 6.99 6.52
N GLU A 60 -4.16 5.94 7.03
CA GLU A 60 -4.70 5.10 8.09
C GLU A 60 -5.00 5.88 9.37
N THR A 61 -4.08 6.77 9.76
CA THR A 61 -4.24 7.57 10.98
C THR A 61 -5.49 8.44 10.89
N LYS A 62 -5.70 9.11 9.75
CA LYS A 62 -6.93 9.88 9.51
C LYS A 62 -8.19 9.00 9.55
N ALA A 63 -8.17 7.85 8.87
CA ALA A 63 -9.33 6.95 8.85
C ALA A 63 -9.70 6.43 10.25
N ARG A 64 -8.70 6.14 11.10
CA ARG A 64 -8.94 5.73 12.49
C ARG A 64 -9.46 6.88 13.37
N SER A 65 -9.04 8.12 13.13
CA SER A 65 -9.50 9.29 13.89
C SER A 65 -10.93 9.73 13.56
N THR A 66 -11.49 9.31 12.41
CA THR A 66 -12.86 9.64 11.99
C THR A 66 -13.88 8.60 12.44
N LYS A 67 -13.44 7.49 13.05
CA LYS A 67 -14.28 6.39 13.55
C LYS A 67 -14.55 6.57 15.04
#